data_AF-A0A3M1FLI2-F1
#
_entry.id   AF-A0A3M1FLI2-F1
#
_cell.length_a   1.000
_cell.length_b   1.000
_cell.length_c   1.000
_cell.angle_alpha   90.00
_cell.angle_beta   90.00
_cell.angle_gamma   90.00
#
_symmetry.space_group_name_H-M   'P 1'
#
loop_
_entity.id
_entity.type
_entity.pdbx_description
1 polymer ?
#
loop_
_entity_poly.entity_id
_entity_poly.type
_entity_poly.pdbx_seq_one_letter_code
_entity_poly.pdbx_strand_id
1 'polypeptide(L)'
;ACADGDCGNEVRTSVNAINNLCSDSDCTNEINTGTNVVYRYLEKGVTRYIGITNNFVRRAGEHLRTRGWEIVRIRGLEHLSRSDARAVEQVLIEHYGLSNLYNQINSIAINNPTYQEAIQRGTEILRQIGFLE
;
A
#
# COMPACT_ATOMS: atom_id res chain seq x y z
N ALA A 1 6.91 -43.70 -29.84
CA ALA A 1 8.08 -42.82 -29.70
C ALA A 1 7.62 -41.40 -30.02
N CYS A 2 7.68 -40.51 -29.05
CA CYS A 2 7.49 -39.07 -29.23
C CYS A 2 8.68 -38.55 -30.06
N ALA A 3 8.42 -37.83 -31.14
CA ALA A 3 9.40 -37.59 -32.21
C ALA A 3 10.41 -36.45 -31.90
N ASP A 4 10.24 -35.77 -30.77
CA ASP A 4 10.93 -34.51 -30.46
C ASP A 4 11.37 -34.37 -28.99
N GLY A 5 11.11 -35.36 -28.14
CA GLY A 5 11.81 -35.50 -26.87
C GLY A 5 11.49 -34.46 -25.78
N ASP A 6 10.40 -33.71 -25.87
CA ASP A 6 9.96 -32.84 -24.77
C ASP A 6 8.57 -33.23 -24.25
N CYS A 7 8.57 -34.12 -23.25
CA CYS A 7 7.41 -34.42 -22.44
C CYS A 7 7.48 -33.58 -21.16
N GLY A 8 7.26 -32.27 -21.30
CA GLY A 8 7.41 -31.28 -20.23
C GLY A 8 6.38 -30.14 -20.27
N ASN A 9 5.30 -30.35 -19.52
CA ASN A 9 4.45 -29.34 -18.87
C ASN A 9 3.66 -28.31 -19.70
N GLU A 10 2.40 -28.67 -19.89
CA GLU A 10 1.17 -27.97 -19.47
C GLU A 10 1.34 -26.59 -18.76
N VAL A 11 0.51 -25.63 -19.19
CA VAL A 11 0.20 -24.33 -18.55
C VAL A 11 1.31 -23.25 -18.63
N ARG A 12 1.78 -22.93 -19.85
CA ARG A 12 2.72 -21.81 -20.11
C ARG A 12 2.12 -20.56 -20.75
N THR A 13 0.84 -20.26 -20.49
CA THR A 13 0.16 -19.10 -21.11
C THR A 13 -0.41 -18.07 -20.14
N SER A 14 -0.35 -18.29 -18.82
CA SER A 14 -0.85 -17.31 -17.84
C SER A 14 0.14 -16.90 -16.74
N VAL A 15 1.35 -17.49 -16.72
CA VAL A 15 2.37 -17.20 -15.69
C VAL A 15 3.50 -16.30 -16.21
N ASN A 16 3.67 -16.19 -17.54
CA ASN A 16 4.76 -15.43 -18.15
C ASN A 16 4.63 -13.89 -18.08
N ALA A 17 3.49 -13.35 -17.63
CA ALA A 17 3.35 -11.91 -17.40
C ALA A 17 3.77 -11.48 -15.98
N ILE A 18 3.93 -12.42 -15.05
CA ILE A 18 4.22 -12.14 -13.64
C ILE A 18 5.73 -12.37 -13.34
N ASN A 19 6.39 -13.22 -14.11
CA ASN A 19 7.78 -13.63 -13.87
C ASN A 19 8.87 -12.65 -14.36
N ASN A 20 8.50 -11.47 -14.84
CA ASN A 20 9.47 -10.42 -15.22
C ASN A 20 9.56 -9.28 -14.19
N LEU A 21 9.07 -9.48 -12.97
CA LEU A 21 9.02 -8.48 -11.91
C LEU A 21 10.07 -8.66 -10.80
N CYS A 22 10.84 -9.74 -10.76
CA CYS A 22 11.89 -9.91 -9.75
C CYS A 22 13.11 -10.65 -10.32
N SER A 23 14.24 -9.93 -10.42
CA SER A 23 15.46 -10.39 -11.10
C SER A 23 16.32 -11.33 -10.26
N ASP A 24 16.05 -11.53 -8.97
CA ASP A 24 16.91 -12.27 -8.05
C ASP A 24 16.26 -13.47 -7.33
N SER A 25 15.02 -13.84 -7.70
CA SER A 25 14.24 -14.90 -7.03
C SER A 25 13.98 -14.68 -5.54
N ASP A 26 14.11 -13.45 -5.04
CA ASP A 26 13.67 -13.04 -3.71
C ASP A 26 12.56 -11.97 -3.80
N CYS A 27 11.31 -12.42 -3.94
CA CYS A 27 10.14 -11.55 -3.86
C CYS A 27 9.83 -11.05 -2.43
N THR A 28 10.72 -11.27 -1.44
CA THR A 28 10.56 -10.69 -0.09
C THR A 28 11.14 -9.29 0.05
N ASN A 29 11.81 -8.78 -0.99
CA ASN A 29 12.12 -7.36 -1.15
C ASN A 29 11.17 -6.78 -2.20
N GLU A 30 10.21 -5.89 -1.87
CA GLU A 30 9.73 -4.88 -2.86
C GLU A 30 8.67 -3.85 -2.41
N ILE A 31 8.51 -3.63 -1.10
CA ILE A 31 7.86 -2.37 -0.64
C ILE A 31 8.72 -1.64 0.38
N ASN A 32 10.03 -1.72 0.20
CA ASN A 32 11.00 -0.91 0.93
C ASN A 32 11.56 0.16 -0.01
N THR A 33 10.80 1.22 -0.24
CA THR A 33 11.13 2.31 -1.15
C THR A 33 11.57 3.59 -0.42
N GLY A 34 11.61 3.58 0.92
CA GLY A 34 12.00 4.74 1.72
C GLY A 34 11.85 4.56 3.23
N THR A 35 11.50 5.65 3.93
CA THR A 35 11.48 5.71 5.42
C THR A 35 10.11 6.06 6.00
N ASN A 36 9.08 6.20 5.16
CA ASN A 36 7.74 6.57 5.62
C ASN A 36 6.95 5.34 6.02
N VAL A 37 6.00 5.53 6.93
CA VAL A 37 5.04 4.52 7.35
C VAL A 37 3.63 5.05 7.19
N VAL A 38 2.72 4.17 6.74
CA VAL A 38 1.28 4.41 6.72
C VAL A 38 0.68 3.88 8.02
N TYR A 39 -0.14 4.71 8.66
CA TYR A 39 -0.79 4.39 9.92
C TYR A 39 -2.28 4.71 9.85
N ARG A 40 -3.03 4.18 10.81
CA ARG A 40 -4.45 4.43 10.98
C ARG A 40 -4.83 4.72 12.42
N TYR A 41 -5.96 5.36 12.61
CA TYR A 41 -6.66 5.42 13.90
C TYR A 41 -7.91 4.56 13.81
N LEU A 42 -8.17 3.79 14.87
CA LEU A 42 -9.35 2.95 15.01
C LEU A 42 -10.23 3.52 16.11
N GLU A 43 -11.50 3.78 15.78
CA GLU A 43 -12.51 4.12 16.76
C GLU A 43 -13.49 2.94 16.85
N LYS A 44 -13.56 2.28 18.01
CA LYS A 44 -14.42 1.10 18.21
C LYS A 44 -14.22 0.02 17.13
N GLY A 45 -12.98 -0.16 16.68
CA GLY A 45 -12.61 -1.14 15.64
C GLY A 45 -12.82 -0.66 14.19
N VAL A 46 -13.37 0.52 13.97
CA VAL A 46 -13.56 1.10 12.63
C VAL A 46 -12.43 2.06 12.30
N THR A 47 -11.85 1.93 11.11
CA THR A 47 -10.86 2.88 10.60
C THR A 47 -11.50 4.26 10.44
N ARG A 48 -11.00 5.23 11.22
CA ARG A 48 -11.48 6.63 11.22
C ARG A 48 -10.45 7.64 10.73
N TYR A 49 -9.20 7.26 10.58
CA TYR A 49 -8.18 8.16 10.04
C TYR A 49 -7.09 7.33 9.39
N ILE A 50 -6.56 7.81 8.26
CA ILE A 50 -5.34 7.30 7.64
C ILE A 50 -4.34 8.45 7.60
N GLY A 51 -3.07 8.15 7.86
CA GLY A 51 -2.00 9.13 7.77
C GLY A 51 -0.67 8.51 7.38
N ILE A 52 0.25 9.36 6.94
CA ILE A 52 1.65 8.99 6.69
C ILE A 52 2.61 9.81 7.54
N THR A 53 3.75 9.23 7.87
CA THR A 53 4.82 9.92 8.60
C THR A 53 6.17 9.23 8.38
N ASN A 54 7.27 9.99 8.43
CA ASN A 54 8.62 9.45 8.51
C ASN A 54 9.12 9.27 9.96
N ASN A 55 8.36 9.76 10.94
CA ASN A 55 8.67 9.59 12.35
C ASN A 55 7.37 9.23 13.09
N PHE A 56 7.16 7.94 13.29
CA PHE A 56 5.94 7.40 13.89
C PHE A 56 5.84 7.76 15.38
N VAL A 57 6.91 7.60 16.14
CA VAL A 57 6.92 7.82 17.60
C VAL A 57 6.53 9.26 17.93
N ARG A 58 7.13 10.23 17.25
CA ARG A 58 6.78 11.65 17.42
C ARG A 58 5.31 11.91 17.06
N ARG A 59 4.86 11.39 15.92
CA ARG A 59 3.50 11.60 15.42
C ARG A 59 2.44 10.95 16.32
N ALA A 60 2.73 9.79 16.89
CA ALA A 60 1.86 9.11 17.84
C ALA A 60 1.69 9.93 19.11
N GLY A 61 2.79 10.46 19.68
CA GLY A 61 2.72 11.34 20.85
C GLY A 61 1.93 12.63 20.58
N GLU A 62 2.04 13.21 19.38
CA GLU A 62 1.26 14.39 18.99
C GLU A 62 -0.24 14.12 18.92
N HIS A 63 -0.65 13.04 18.25
CA HIS A 63 -2.07 12.65 18.15
C HIS A 63 -2.64 12.30 19.52
N LEU A 64 -1.89 11.58 20.35
CA LEU A 64 -2.30 11.26 21.71
C LEU A 64 -2.50 12.52 22.56
N ARG A 65 -1.54 13.46 22.53
CA ARG A 65 -1.61 14.69 23.32
C ARG A 65 -2.69 15.67 22.87
N THR A 66 -2.91 15.78 21.56
CA THR A 66 -3.82 16.81 21.00
C THR A 66 -5.25 16.33 20.80
N ARG A 67 -5.44 15.03 20.51
CA ARG A 67 -6.73 14.45 20.17
C ARG A 67 -7.12 13.26 21.04
N GLY A 68 -6.21 12.73 21.86
CA GLY A 68 -6.41 11.48 22.59
C GLY A 68 -6.41 10.25 21.69
N TRP A 69 -5.84 10.33 20.49
CA TRP A 69 -5.87 9.25 19.51
C TRP A 69 -4.66 8.34 19.62
N GLU A 70 -4.91 7.05 19.84
CA GLU A 70 -3.91 5.99 19.74
C GLU A 70 -3.84 5.50 18.30
N ILE A 71 -2.81 5.96 17.57
CA ILE A 71 -2.58 5.54 16.19
C ILE A 71 -1.82 4.21 16.14
N VAL A 72 -2.12 3.40 15.13
CA VAL A 72 -1.48 2.10 14.90
C VAL A 72 -0.92 2.04 13.48
N ARG A 73 0.25 1.43 13.33
CA ARG A 73 0.85 1.19 12.02
C ARG A 73 0.06 0.12 11.27
N ILE A 74 -0.01 0.26 9.95
CA ILE A 74 -0.56 -0.80 9.10
C ILE A 74 0.59 -1.74 8.73
N ARG A 75 0.46 -3.01 9.11
CA ARG A 75 1.50 -4.02 8.86
C ARG A 75 1.76 -4.14 7.35
N GLY A 76 3.03 -4.15 6.95
CA GLY A 76 3.44 -4.22 5.55
C GLY A 76 3.51 -2.87 4.83
N LEU A 77 3.07 -1.77 5.44
CA LEU A 77 3.16 -0.42 4.89
C LEU A 77 4.21 0.43 5.62
N GLU A 78 5.34 -0.21 5.92
CA GLU A 78 6.52 0.39 6.53
C GLU A 78 7.62 0.54 5.47
N HIS A 79 8.47 1.55 5.63
CA HIS A 79 9.59 1.82 4.72
C HIS A 79 9.20 2.21 3.29
N LEU A 80 8.18 3.05 3.16
CA LEU A 80 7.75 3.58 1.87
C LEU A 80 8.48 4.89 1.53
N SER A 81 8.70 5.10 0.23
CA SER A 81 8.97 6.42 -0.32
C SER A 81 7.78 7.33 0.01
N ARG A 82 8.01 8.65 0.03
CA ARG A 82 6.92 9.58 0.32
C ARG A 82 5.83 9.52 -0.75
N SER A 83 6.19 9.28 -2.01
CA SER A 83 5.24 9.11 -3.12
C SER A 83 4.41 7.85 -2.96
N ASP A 84 5.03 6.70 -2.66
CA ASP A 84 4.31 5.44 -2.45
C ASP A 84 3.40 5.52 -1.23
N ALA A 85 3.87 6.11 -0.13
CA ALA A 85 3.05 6.31 1.06
C ALA A 85 1.80 7.15 0.76
N ARG A 86 1.93 8.21 -0.06
CA ARG A 86 0.78 9.04 -0.48
C ARG A 86 -0.16 8.31 -1.43
N ALA A 87 0.38 7.52 -2.35
CA ALA A 87 -0.39 6.68 -3.24
C ALA A 87 -1.26 5.70 -2.44
N VAL A 88 -0.66 5.00 -1.47
CA VAL A 88 -1.38 4.09 -0.58
C VAL A 88 -2.40 4.82 0.29
N GLU A 89 -2.03 5.96 0.90
CA GLU A 89 -2.97 6.78 1.67
C GLU A 89 -4.19 7.19 0.84
N GLN A 90 -3.99 7.59 -0.42
CA GLN A 90 -5.08 7.97 -1.30
C GLN A 90 -6.03 6.79 -1.58
N VAL A 91 -5.49 5.62 -1.92
CA VAL A 91 -6.29 4.41 -2.16
C VAL A 91 -7.07 4.01 -0.91
N LEU A 92 -6.45 4.10 0.28
CA LEU A 92 -7.14 3.80 1.55
C LEU A 92 -8.24 4.82 1.86
N ILE A 93 -8.03 6.11 1.58
CA ILE A 93 -9.07 7.14 1.76
C ILE A 93 -10.27 6.85 0.85
N GLU A 94 -10.06 6.41 -0.38
CA GLU A 94 -11.14 6.02 -1.29
C GLU A 94 -11.84 4.73 -0.86
N HIS A 95 -11.06 3.74 -0.42
CA HIS A 95 -11.59 2.46 0.06
C HIS A 95 -12.50 2.62 1.28
N TYR A 96 -12.10 3.43 2.27
CA TYR A 96 -12.91 3.68 3.47
C TYR A 96 -13.96 4.79 3.28
N GLY A 97 -13.79 5.63 2.26
CA GLY A 97 -14.62 6.80 1.99
C GLY A 97 -14.27 8.00 2.88
N LEU A 98 -14.08 9.17 2.25
CA LEU A 98 -13.73 10.41 2.95
C LEU A 98 -14.76 10.81 4.01
N SER A 99 -16.05 10.54 3.76
CA SER A 99 -17.14 10.85 4.71
C SER A 99 -17.08 10.04 6.01
N ASN A 100 -16.45 8.87 5.99
CA ASN A 100 -16.28 8.01 7.16
C ASN A 100 -15.02 8.38 7.97
N LEU A 101 -14.06 9.05 7.34
CA LEU A 101 -12.77 9.40 7.92
C LEU A 101 -12.77 10.82 8.50
N TYR A 102 -11.92 11.05 9.50
CA TYR A 102 -11.57 12.37 10.02
C TYR A 102 -10.53 13.10 9.15
N ASN A 103 -10.07 12.47 8.06
CA ASN A 103 -9.28 13.13 7.05
C ASN A 103 -10.13 14.25 6.44
N GLN A 104 -9.65 15.50 6.52
CA GLN A 104 -10.40 16.65 6.00
C GLN A 104 -10.32 16.77 4.48
N ILE A 105 -9.27 16.21 3.89
CA ILE A 105 -8.97 16.28 2.46
C ILE A 105 -8.35 14.97 1.98
N ASN A 106 -8.38 14.77 0.67
CA ASN A 106 -7.63 13.71 -0.02
C ASN A 106 -6.12 13.95 0.10
N SER A 107 -5.34 12.87 0.05
CA SER A 107 -3.88 12.97 0.02
C SER A 107 -3.37 13.46 -1.33
N ILE A 108 -4.03 13.05 -2.42
CA ILE A 108 -3.74 13.48 -3.80
C ILE A 108 -5.02 14.08 -4.38
N ALA A 109 -4.92 15.29 -4.92
CA ALA A 109 -6.05 15.94 -5.59
C ALA A 109 -6.46 15.16 -6.84
N ILE A 110 -7.76 15.00 -7.08
CA ILE A 110 -8.32 14.30 -8.25
C ILE A 110 -7.83 14.92 -9.57
N ASN A 111 -7.63 16.25 -9.58
CA ASN A 111 -7.15 16.99 -10.75
C ASN A 111 -5.62 16.92 -10.93
N ASN A 112 -4.90 16.19 -10.08
CA ASN A 112 -3.46 16.01 -10.24
C ASN A 112 -3.19 15.07 -11.43
N PRO A 113 -2.32 15.43 -12.38
CA PRO A 113 -2.01 14.58 -13.53
C PRO A 113 -1.52 13.18 -13.17
N THR A 114 -0.85 13.02 -12.03
CA THR A 114 -0.33 11.71 -11.57
C THR A 114 -1.32 10.93 -10.70
N TYR A 115 -2.56 11.41 -10.56
CA TYR A 115 -3.55 10.78 -9.69
C TYR A 115 -3.82 9.33 -10.09
N GLN A 116 -4.06 9.06 -11.38
CA GLN A 116 -4.34 7.69 -11.86
C GLN A 116 -3.15 6.74 -11.63
N GLU A 117 -1.93 7.21 -11.90
CA GLU A 117 -0.70 6.46 -11.63
C GLU A 117 -0.54 6.16 -10.13
N ALA A 118 -0.88 7.13 -9.27
CA ALA A 118 -0.84 6.95 -7.83
C ALA A 118 -1.90 5.95 -7.34
N ILE A 119 -3.12 5.96 -7.89
CA ILE A 119 -4.14 4.94 -7.58
C ILE A 119 -3.65 3.56 -7.99
N GLN A 120 -3.10 3.42 -9.20
CA GLN A 120 -2.55 2.15 -9.69
C GLN A 120 -1.44 1.64 -8.77
N ARG A 121 -0.45 2.49 -8.47
CA ARG A 121 0.69 2.15 -7.63
C ARG A 121 0.27 1.80 -6.19
N GLY A 122 -0.61 2.60 -5.59
CA GLY A 122 -1.11 2.34 -4.25
C GLY A 122 -1.90 1.03 -4.15
N THR A 123 -2.68 0.71 -5.18
CA THR A 123 -3.46 -0.54 -5.25
C THR A 123 -2.53 -1.75 -5.38
N GLU A 124 -1.50 -1.65 -6.22
CA GLU A 124 -0.49 -2.71 -6.37
C GLU A 124 0.20 -3.02 -5.03
N ILE A 125 0.66 -1.99 -4.33
CA ILE A 125 1.30 -2.13 -3.01
C ILE A 125 0.37 -2.82 -2.01
N LEU A 126 -0.91 -2.41 -1.97
CA LEU A 126 -1.89 -2.99 -1.07
C LEU A 126 -2.22 -4.45 -1.42
N ARG A 127 -2.22 -4.83 -2.70
CA ARG A 127 -2.39 -6.22 -3.14
C ARG A 127 -1.19 -7.09 -2.79
N GLN A 128 0.03 -6.58 -2.96
CA GLN A 128 1.26 -7.30 -2.62
C GLN A 128 1.32 -7.69 -1.13
N ILE A 129 0.79 -6.85 -0.24
CA ILE A 129 0.71 -7.17 1.19
C ILE A 129 -0.55 -7.93 1.60
N GLY A 130 -1.42 -8.29 0.64
CA GLY A 130 -2.69 -8.97 0.89
C GLY A 130 -3.71 -8.15 1.66
N PHE A 131 -3.66 -6.81 1.57
CA PHE A 131 -4.64 -5.93 2.19
C PHE A 131 -5.89 -5.77 1.32
N LEU A 132 -5.71 -5.70 -0.01
CA LEU A 132 -6.78 -5.71 -0.99
C LEU A 132 -6.69 -7.00 -1.81
N GLU A 133 -7.85 -7.56 -2.17
CA GLU A 133 -7.97 -8.68 -3.11
C GLU A 133 -8.00 -8.20 -4.58
#